data_AF-A0A3A5TD65-F1
#
_entry.id   AF-A0A3A5TD65-F1
#
_cell.length_a   1.000
_cell.length_b   1.000
_cell.length_c   1.000
_cell.angle_alpha   90.00
_cell.angle_beta   90.00
_cell.angle_gamma   90.00
#
_symmetry.space_group_name_H-M   'P 1'
#
loop_
_entity.id
_entity.type
_entity.pdbx_description
1 polymer ?
#
loop_
_entity_poly.entity_id
_entity_poly.type
_entity_poly.pdbx_seq_one_letter_code
_entity_poly.pdbx_strand_id
1 'polypeptide(L)' 'MDGKQLQSQYKDHLSDFQNWDQRAHAQEYILYPKNMGYRLCIDETALSKGDLYTILINRDKRGRKGSIIAVIQGTK' A
#
# COMPACT_ATOMS: atom_id res chain seq x y z
N MET A 1 -10.59 13.51 22.96
CA MET A 1 -10.93 13.11 21.58
C MET A 1 -10.71 11.61 21.46
N ASP A 2 -11.67 10.88 20.91
CA ASP A 2 -11.60 9.42 20.77
C ASP A 2 -10.79 9.01 19.52
N GLY A 3 -10.00 7.95 19.64
CA GLY A 3 -9.14 7.45 18.55
C GLY A 3 -9.95 6.95 17.35
N LYS A 4 -11.12 6.34 17.58
CA LYS A 4 -12.01 5.91 16.49
C LYS A 4 -12.54 7.08 15.67
N GLN A 5 -12.88 8.18 16.34
CA GLN A 5 -13.36 9.39 15.68
C GLN A 5 -12.26 9.99 14.79
N LEU A 6 -11.02 10.03 15.25
CA LEU A 6 -9.89 10.52 14.47
C LEU A 6 -9.62 9.66 13.22
N GLN A 7 -9.74 8.33 13.34
CA GLN A 7 -9.57 7.42 12.21
C GLN A 7 -10.65 7.59 11.13
N SER A 8 -11.92 7.73 11.53
CA SER A 8 -13.01 8.00 10.58
C SER A 8 -12.81 9.35 9.90
N GLN A 9 -12.51 10.40 10.66
CA GLN A 9 -12.24 11.72 10.07
C GLN A 9 -11.09 11.70 9.06
N TYR A 10 -10.01 10.99 9.37
CA TYR A 10 -8.90 10.85 8.44
C TYR A 10 -9.32 10.10 7.17
N LYS A 11 -9.99 8.96 7.31
CA LYS A 11 -10.44 8.14 6.17
C LYS A 11 -11.43 8.90 5.28
N ASP A 12 -12.43 9.52 5.90
CA ASP A 12 -13.60 10.04 5.17
C ASP A 12 -13.39 11.47 4.67
N HIS A 13 -12.46 12.24 5.25
CA HIS A 13 -12.29 13.66 4.90
C HIS A 13 -10.86 14.10 4.55
N LEU A 14 -9.81 13.41 5.01
CA LEU A 14 -8.41 13.90 4.85
C LEU A 14 -7.54 13.05 3.92
N SER A 15 -7.87 11.78 3.73
CA SER A 15 -7.00 10.80 3.06
C SER A 15 -7.31 10.57 1.58
N ASP A 16 -8.30 11.27 1.04
CA ASP A 16 -8.85 11.06 -0.32
C ASP A 16 -9.30 9.62 -0.59
N PHE A 17 -9.46 8.79 0.43
CA PHE A 17 -9.75 7.35 0.30
C PHE A 17 -10.99 7.09 -0.56
N GLN A 18 -12.01 7.96 -0.47
CA GLN A 18 -13.24 7.78 -1.23
C GLN A 18 -13.05 8.00 -2.75
N ASN A 19 -12.15 8.90 -3.13
CA ASN A 19 -11.87 9.30 -4.52
C ASN A 19 -10.60 8.63 -5.07
N TRP A 20 -10.06 7.65 -4.36
CA TRP A 20 -8.82 7.02 -4.76
C TRP A 20 -9.00 6.15 -6.01
N ASP A 21 -8.28 6.46 -7.08
CA ASP A 21 -8.39 5.80 -8.39
C ASP A 21 -8.28 4.26 -8.33
N GLN A 22 -7.54 3.73 -7.38
CA GLN A 22 -7.29 2.29 -7.25
C GLN A 22 -8.27 1.58 -6.31
N ARG A 23 -9.25 2.29 -5.74
CA ARG A 23 -10.14 1.78 -4.71
C ARG A 23 -10.88 0.50 -5.12
N ALA A 24 -11.26 0.38 -6.39
CA ALA A 24 -12.03 -0.76 -6.90
C ALA A 24 -11.30 -2.11 -6.76
N HIS A 25 -9.97 -2.11 -6.89
CA HIS A 25 -9.12 -3.30 -6.84
C HIS A 25 -8.10 -3.26 -5.69
N ALA A 26 -8.15 -2.24 -4.83
CA ALA A 26 -7.18 -2.00 -3.77
C ALA A 26 -7.07 -3.14 -2.74
N GLN A 27 -8.09 -4.01 -2.66
CA GLN A 27 -8.05 -5.21 -1.84
C GLN A 27 -7.15 -6.30 -2.42
N GLU A 28 -7.07 -6.40 -3.75
CA GLU A 28 -6.24 -7.39 -4.45
C GLU A 28 -4.84 -6.84 -4.71
N TYR A 29 -4.73 -5.59 -5.15
CA TYR A 29 -3.43 -4.97 -5.40
C TYR A 29 -3.45 -3.44 -5.41
N ILE A 30 -2.27 -2.86 -5.17
CA ILE A 30 -2.00 -1.43 -5.31
C ILE A 30 -0.74 -1.29 -6.14
N LEU A 31 -0.74 -0.41 -7.14
CA LEU A 31 0.37 -0.22 -8.07
C LEU A 31 0.77 1.26 -8.22
N TYR A 32 2.06 1.52 -8.20
CA TYR A 32 2.67 2.82 -8.44
C TYR A 32 3.78 2.67 -9.50
N PRO A 33 3.45 2.59 -10.80
CA PRO A 33 4.43 2.34 -11.85
C PRO A 33 5.53 3.40 -11.91
N LYS A 34 5.18 4.66 -11.60
CA LYS A 34 6.10 5.80 -11.52
C LYS A 34 7.21 5.63 -10.47
N ASN A 35 7.06 4.69 -9.55
CA ASN A 35 8.05 4.40 -8.51
C ASN A 35 9.12 3.40 -8.97
N MET A 36 9.07 2.91 -10.21
CA MET A 36 10.06 1.98 -10.75
C MET A 36 11.50 2.54 -10.64
N GLY A 37 12.46 1.63 -10.42
CA GLY A 37 13.89 1.95 -10.34
C GLY A 37 14.73 0.82 -10.92
N TYR A 38 16.05 0.99 -10.90
CA TYR A 38 16.97 -0.02 -11.40
C TYR A 38 17.20 -1.14 -10.39
N ARG A 39 17.11 -0.82 -9.09
CA ARG A 39 17.31 -1.80 -8.02
C ARG A 39 15.97 -2.12 -7.37
N LEU A 40 15.51 -3.34 -7.58
CA LEU A 40 14.24 -3.83 -7.07
C LEU A 40 14.45 -4.88 -5.98
N CYS A 41 13.47 -5.00 -5.09
CA CYS A 41 13.39 -6.05 -4.09
C CYS A 41 11.94 -6.54 -4.01
N ILE A 42 11.77 -7.84 -3.81
CA ILE A 42 10.48 -8.44 -3.49
C ILE A 42 10.55 -8.86 -2.03
N ASP A 43 9.47 -8.63 -1.31
CA ASP A 43 9.30 -9.06 0.08
C ASP A 43 7.89 -9.63 0.26
N GLU A 44 7.69 -10.44 1.29
CA GLU A 44 6.39 -11.00 1.65
C GLU A 44 6.10 -10.76 3.13
N THR A 45 4.93 -10.20 3.43
CA THR A 45 4.56 -9.84 4.80
C THR A 45 3.11 -10.18 5.10
N ALA A 46 2.85 -10.65 6.32
CA ALA A 46 1.51 -10.90 6.82
C ALA A 46 1.05 -9.70 7.66
N LEU A 47 0.01 -8.99 7.20
CA LEU A 47 -0.54 -7.83 7.92
C LEU A 47 -1.50 -8.25 9.05
N SER A 48 -2.19 -9.37 8.88
CA SER A 48 -3.13 -9.95 9.83
C SER A 48 -3.16 -11.48 9.69
N LYS A 49 -3.82 -12.20 10.61
CA LYS A 49 -3.88 -13.68 10.67
C LYS A 49 -4.57 -14.28 9.42
N GLY A 50 -3.85 -14.34 8.30
CA GLY A 50 -4.30 -14.89 7.03
C GLY A 50 -4.09 -13.98 5.82
N ASP A 51 -3.76 -12.70 6.03
CA ASP A 51 -3.58 -11.73 4.93
C ASP A 51 -2.10 -11.59 4.57
N LEU A 52 -1.64 -12.48 3.69
CA LEU A 52 -0.30 -12.47 3.13
C LEU A 52 -0.24 -11.50 1.95
N TYR A 53 0.79 -10.67 1.88
CA TYR A 53 1.01 -9.74 0.77
C TYR A 53 2.44 -9.80 0.27
N THR A 54 2.59 -9.81 -1.04
CA THR A 54 3.86 -9.61 -1.72
C THR A 54 4.04 -8.13 -2.05
N ILE A 55 5.19 -7.55 -1.67
CA ILE A 55 5.51 -6.14 -1.87
C ILE A 55 6.70 -6.03 -2.83
N LEU A 56 6.55 -5.26 -3.90
CA LEU A 56 7.63 -4.87 -4.81
C LEU A 56 8.15 -3.49 -4.40
N ILE A 57 9.46 -3.41 -4.11
CA ILE A 57 10.11 -2.24 -3.54
C ILE A 57 11.24 -1.73 -4.46
N ASN A 58 11.25 -0.43 -4.71
CA ASN A 58 12.38 0.30 -5.28
C ASN A 58 13.43 0.58 -4.19
N ARG A 59 14.57 -0.11 -4.26
CA ARG A 59 15.70 0.04 -3.33
C ARG A 59 16.49 1.34 -3.56
N ASP A 60 16.38 1.97 -4.72
CA ASP A 60 17.04 3.25 -5.02
C ASP A 60 16.49 4.38 -4.14
N LYS A 61 15.24 4.25 -3.69
CA LYS A 61 14.57 5.21 -2.79
C LYS A 61 14.93 5.02 -1.31
N ARG A 62 15.65 3.95 -0.95
CA ARG A 62 16.15 3.68 0.42
C ARG A 62 15.08 3.83 1.51
N GLY A 63 13.89 3.29 1.28
CA GLY A 63 12.76 3.32 2.23
C GLY A 63 12.01 4.66 2.32
N ARG A 64 12.35 5.65 1.49
CA ARG A 64 11.68 6.96 1.45
C ARG A 64 10.45 6.94 0.54
N LYS A 65 9.76 8.09 0.43
CA LYS A 65 8.65 8.29 -0.51
C LYS A 65 9.03 7.81 -1.91
N GLY A 66 8.16 6.98 -2.49
CA GLY A 66 8.39 6.35 -3.79
C GLY A 66 9.06 4.98 -3.73
N SER A 67 9.30 4.41 -2.54
CA SER A 67 9.89 3.06 -2.44
C SER A 67 8.91 1.94 -2.79
N ILE A 68 7.62 2.09 -2.51
CA ILE A 68 6.63 1.03 -2.81
C ILE A 68 6.23 1.12 -4.28
N ILE A 69 6.46 0.05 -5.05
CA ILE A 69 6.00 -0.05 -6.44
C ILE A 69 4.69 -0.83 -6.50
N ALA A 70 4.60 -1.98 -5.85
CA ALA A 70 3.38 -2.77 -5.81
C ALA A 70 3.16 -3.39 -4.44
N VAL A 71 1.90 -3.55 -4.06
CA VAL A 71 1.46 -4.41 -2.95
C VAL A 71 0.40 -5.32 -3.54
N ILE A 72 0.59 -6.63 -3.46
CA ILE A 72 -0.24 -7.62 -4.12
C ILE A 72 -0.68 -8.65 -3.09
N GLN A 73 -1.95 -8.97 -3.05
CA GLN A 73 -2.48 -10.04 -2.21
C GLN A 73 -1.82 -11.37 -2.61
N GLY A 74 -1.23 -12.05 -1.63
CA GLY A 74 -0.60 -13.35 -1.83
C GLY A 74 -1.62 -14.39 -2.26
N THR A 75 -1.19 -15.30 -3.12
CA THR A 75 -1.97 -16.49 -3.47
C THR A 75 -1.74 -17.55 -2.37
N LYS A 76 -2.83 -18.15 -1.87
CA LYS A 76 -2.74 -19.35 -1.02
C LYS A 76 -2.11 -20.52 -1.78
#